data_AF-A0A971GEL5-F1
#
_entry.id   AF-A0A971GEL5-F1
#
_cell.length_a   1.000
_cell.length_b   1.000
_cell.length_c   1.000
_cell.angle_alpha   90.00
_cell.angle_beta   90.00
_cell.angle_gamma   90.00
#
_symmetry.space_group_name_H-M   'P 1'
#
loop_
_entity.id
_entity.type
_entity.pdbx_description
1 polymer ?
#
loop_
_entity_poly.entity_id
_entity_poly.type
_entity_poly.pdbx_seq_one_letter_code
_entity_poly.pdbx_strand_id
1 'polypeptide(L)' 'MDRYDVIIVGSGPAGMGAAFTLKKANPTLSILILDREKYSTGGMRNDCKMNFTYPIGFPTEYWSEEAANHYL' A
#
# COMPACT_ATOMS: atom_id res chain seq x y z
N MET A 1 -3.80 -20.23 -14.12
CA MET A 1 -4.35 -18.87 -14.07
C MET A 1 -5.24 -18.83 -12.86
N ASP A 2 -4.82 -18.09 -11.84
CA ASP A 2 -5.51 -18.10 -10.56
C ASP A 2 -6.85 -17.38 -10.68
N ARG A 3 -7.89 -17.92 -10.04
CA ARG A 3 -9.21 -17.29 -9.98
C ARG A 3 -9.42 -16.70 -8.60
N TYR A 4 -9.95 -15.48 -8.57
CA TYR A 4 -10.32 -14.77 -7.36
C TYR A 4 -11.78 -14.37 -7.44
N ASP A 5 -12.49 -14.44 -6.32
CA ASP A 5 -13.90 -14.03 -6.23
C ASP A 5 -14.02 -12.50 -6.29
N VAL A 6 -13.03 -11.79 -5.74
CA VAL A 6 -12.97 -10.33 -5.71
C VAL A 6 -11.56 -9.85 -6.02
N ILE A 7 -11.45 -8.81 -6.85
CA ILE A 7 -10.21 -8.08 -7.10
C ILE A 7 -10.38 -6.64 -6.60
N ILE A 8 -9.44 -6.19 -5.78
CA ILE A 8 -9.37 -4.82 -5.24
C ILE A 8 -8.11 -4.17 -5.81
N VAL A 9 -8.25 -2.99 -6.40
CA VAL A 9 -7.12 -2.20 -6.91
C VAL A 9 -6.84 -1.04 -5.97
N GLY A 10 -5.67 -1.05 -5.36
CA GLY A 10 -5.17 -0.14 -4.33
C GLY A 10 -5.23 -0.75 -2.93
N SER A 11 -4.10 -0.76 -2.22
CA SER A 11 -3.97 -1.25 -0.84
C SER A 11 -4.13 -0.13 0.21
N GLY A 12 -4.75 0.98 -0.19
CA GLY A 12 -5.08 2.10 0.69
C GLY A 12 -6.10 1.76 1.79
N PRO A 13 -6.48 2.73 2.64
CA PRO A 13 -7.44 2.53 3.72
C PRO A 13 -8.78 1.99 3.22
N ALA A 14 -9.24 2.48 2.06
CA ALA A 14 -10.47 2.03 1.43
C ALA A 14 -10.37 0.58 0.94
N GLY A 15 -9.30 0.24 0.22
CA GLY A 15 -9.09 -1.12 -0.31
C GLY A 15 -8.95 -2.16 0.80
N MET A 16 -8.15 -1.86 1.83
CA MET A 16 -8.06 -2.72 3.01
C MET A 16 -9.39 -2.80 3.77
N GLY A 17 -10.08 -1.67 3.96
CA GLY A 17 -11.39 -1.64 4.62
C GLY A 17 -12.42 -2.52 3.90
N ALA A 18 -12.45 -2.46 2.58
CA ALA A 18 -13.28 -3.34 1.75
C ALA A 18 -12.90 -4.81 1.93
N ALA A 19 -11.61 -5.14 1.84
CA ALA A 19 -11.13 -6.51 2.01
C ALA A 19 -11.51 -7.11 3.38
N PHE A 20 -11.29 -6.36 4.46
CA PHE A 20 -11.66 -6.80 5.81
C PHE A 20 -13.16 -6.98 5.98
N THR A 21 -13.96 -6.06 5.44
CA THR A 21 -15.43 -6.14 5.50
C THR A 21 -15.93 -7.36 4.75
N LEU A 22 -15.40 -7.63 3.55
CA LEU A 22 -15.76 -8.80 2.75
C LEU A 22 -15.35 -10.10 3.44
N LYS A 23 -14.14 -10.19 4.00
CA LYS A 23 -13.72 -11.40 4.73
C LYS A 23 -14.49 -11.62 6.02
N LYS A 24 -14.92 -10.56 6.69
CA LYS A 24 -15.81 -10.67 7.86
C LYS A 24 -17.19 -11.21 7.48
N ALA A 25 -17.73 -10.77 6.34
CA ALA A 25 -19.03 -11.23 5.84
C ALA A 25 -18.95 -12.66 5.27
N ASN A 26 -17.86 -13.00 4.57
CA ASN A 26 -17.62 -14.33 4.04
C ASN A 26 -16.12 -14.71 4.11
N PRO A 27 -15.72 -15.51 5.11
CA PRO A 27 -14.34 -15.94 5.29
C PRO A 27 -13.78 -16.81 4.18
N THR A 28 -14.60 -17.40 3.30
CA THR A 28 -14.09 -18.29 2.23
C THR A 28 -13.74 -17.54 0.95
N LEU A 29 -14.13 -16.25 0.82
CA LEU A 29 -13.79 -15.45 -0.36
C LEU A 29 -12.28 -15.39 -0.57
N SER A 30 -11.89 -15.73 -1.80
CA SER A 30 -10.56 -15.48 -2.34
C SER A 30 -10.51 -14.05 -2.87
N ILE A 31 -9.63 -13.24 -2.29
CA ILE A 31 -9.53 -11.81 -2.61
C ILE A 31 -8.10 -11.51 -3.06
N LEU A 32 -7.96 -10.91 -4.23
CA LEU A 32 -6.69 -10.38 -4.72
C LEU A 32 -6.68 -8.86 -4.50
N ILE A 33 -5.63 -8.34 -3.88
CA ILE A 33 -5.37 -6.91 -3.77
C ILE A 33 -4.15 -6.59 -4.62
N LEU A 34 -4.30 -5.64 -5.55
CA LEU A 34 -3.23 -5.15 -6.40
C LEU A 34 -2.85 -3.75 -5.94
N ASP A 35 -1.55 -3.46 -5.82
CA ASP A 35 -1.05 -2.10 -5.60
C ASP A 35 -0.03 -1.75 -6.69
N ARG A 36 0.15 -0.46 -6.94
CA ARG A 36 1.17 0.03 -7.88
C ARG A 36 2.57 -0.16 -7.30
N GLU A 37 2.70 0.03 -5.99
CA GLU A 37 3.97 -0.08 -5.30
C GLU A 37 4.26 -1.54 -4.90
N LYS A 38 5.53 -1.88 -4.75
CA LYS A 38 5.98 -3.24 -4.35
C LYS A 38 5.54 -3.62 -2.93
N TYR A 39 5.15 -2.64 -2.12
CA TYR A 39 4.73 -2.81 -0.74
C TYR A 39 3.37 -2.15 -0.53
N SER A 40 2.58 -2.69 0.40
CA SER A 40 1.33 -2.05 0.77
C SER A 40 1.62 -0.66 1.35
N THR A 41 1.13 0.37 0.68
CA THR A 41 1.35 1.75 1.12
C THR A 41 0.44 2.13 2.29
N GLY A 42 -0.61 1.35 2.55
CA GLY A 42 -1.70 1.80 3.42
C GLY A 42 -2.33 3.12 2.92
N GLY A 43 -2.08 3.51 1.67
CA GLY A 43 -2.41 4.82 1.09
C GLY A 43 -1.63 5.95 1.77
N MET A 44 -2.31 7.05 2.05
CA MET A 44 -1.71 8.17 2.81
C MET A 44 -1.40 7.83 4.28
N ARG A 45 -1.68 6.63 4.78
CA ARG A 45 -1.31 6.26 6.17
C ARG A 45 0.18 6.07 6.36
N ASN A 46 0.95 5.78 5.31
CA ASN A 46 2.39 5.84 5.38
C ASN A 46 2.91 7.27 5.54
N ASP A 47 2.10 8.30 5.28
CA ASP A 47 2.48 9.72 5.43
C ASP A 47 2.46 10.19 6.90
N CYS A 48 1.77 9.48 7.80
CA CYS A 48 1.70 9.83 9.23
C CYS A 48 2.76 9.14 10.11
N LYS A 49 3.56 8.23 9.55
CA LYS A 49 4.83 7.77 10.14
C LYS A 49 5.96 8.46 9.38
N MET A 50 7.14 8.66 9.98
CA MET A 50 8.29 9.16 9.21
C MET A 50 8.51 8.23 8.00
N ASN A 51 8.15 8.75 6.82
CA ASN A 51 8.26 8.06 5.55
C ASN A 51 9.56 8.52 4.91
N PHE A 52 10.54 7.63 4.83
CA PHE A 52 11.83 7.91 4.19
C PHE A 52 11.83 7.55 2.70
N THR A 53 10.69 7.12 2.15
CA THR A 53 10.57 6.82 0.72
C THR A 53 10.63 8.12 -0.06
N TYR A 54 11.68 8.33 -0.85
CA TYR A 54 11.73 9.48 -1.76
C TYR A 54 10.59 9.45 -2.79
N PRO A 55 9.95 10.59 -3.14
CA PRO A 55 10.11 11.95 -2.60
C PRO A 55 9.11 12.29 -1.49
N ILE A 56 8.56 11.29 -0.80
CA ILE A 56 7.52 11.44 0.22
C ILE A 56 8.18 11.73 1.57
N GLY A 57 7.55 12.58 2.38
CA GLY A 57 7.93 12.80 3.78
C GLY A 57 8.99 13.88 4.03
N PHE A 58 9.91 14.16 3.11
CA PHE A 58 10.97 15.16 3.29
C PHE A 58 11.19 16.07 2.07
N PRO A 59 11.54 17.36 2.27
CA PRO A 59 11.97 18.24 1.19
C PRO A 59 13.19 17.69 0.43
N THR A 60 13.17 17.81 -0.90
CA THR A 60 14.25 17.31 -1.77
C THR A 60 15.60 17.99 -1.57
N GLU A 61 15.61 19.16 -0.92
CA GLU A 61 16.85 19.85 -0.52
C GLU A 61 17.62 19.15 0.61
N TYR A 62 16.94 18.32 1.42
CA TYR A 62 17.56 17.57 2.53
C TYR A 62 17.49 16.05 2.37
N TRP A 63 16.70 15.55 1.41
CA TRP A 63 16.50 14.12 1.17
C TRP A 63 16.51 13.82 -0.33
N SER A 64 17.71 13.57 -0.87
CA SER A 64 17.87 13.25 -2.29
C SER A 64 17.51 11.81 -2.62
N GLU A 65 17.22 11.52 -3.89
CA GLU A 65 16.92 10.16 -4.35
C GLU A 65 18.10 9.21 -4.09
N GLU A 66 19.33 9.68 -4.31
CA GLU A 66 20.55 8.89 -4.08
C GLU A 66 20.71 8.53 -2.59
N ALA A 67 20.47 9.49 -1.71
CA ALA A 67 20.53 9.25 -0.26
C ALA A 67 19.45 8.26 0.19
N ALA A 68 18.23 8.39 -0.33
CA ALA A 68 17.14 7.48 -0.01
C ALA A 68 17.41 6.04 -0.48
N ASN A 69 17.91 5.88 -1.72
CA ASN A 69 18.24 4.58 -2.30
C ASN A 69 19.45 3.92 -1.65
N HIS A 70 20.30 4.65 -0.92
CA HIS A 70 21.41 4.05 -0.19
C HIS A 70 20.94 3.23 1.03
N TYR A 71 19.85 3.66 1.68
CA TYR A 71 19.36 3.09 2.93
C TYR A 71 18.20 2.10 2.78
N LEU A 72 17.68 1.91 1.57
CA LEU A 72 16.56 1.02 1.22
C LEU A 72 17.03 -0.14 0.33
#